data_AF-A0A2H5YWB0-F1
#
_entry.id   AF-A0A2H5YWB0-F1
#
_cell.length_a   1.000
_cell.length_b   1.000
_cell.length_c   1.000
_cell.angle_alpha   90.00
_cell.angle_beta   90.00
_cell.angle_gamma   90.00
#
_symmetry.space_group_name_H-M   'P 1'
#
loop_
_entity.id
_entity.type
_entity.pdbx_description
1 polymer ?
#
loop_
_entity_poly.entity_id
_entity_poly.type
_entity_poly.pdbx_seq_one_letter_code
_entity_poly.pdbx_strand_id
1 'polypeptide(L)'
;MLRLLRGAGLDGLAGMRPLTELSVPLDPEHRRFVPIQLLRPLLTVRRQTIQAALSVLGLEPIEDPTNRSLAFERNLVRQRVMPVLEEVRSGAAETLAQVAEQLQDDADYLHDLAREAYRTIVRFEDAFAILDRARFRQTARALQRRVLQLTVRDLVDPTWTLSRERILALSRAVERGRPATRVELGRGIVASIGYTEAVLGPAARIENFLLRRSGYPLLEPGAVIPLRSGMTVRLANGWSLVVHRAEEGRWFLRTRRRGDRLMRPGFATPVRLQDWLVNEKIPSNLRDRLPMVADDGVVWWIAGLGPQRFVAPDGTVVELRRSEEAQGVNETVRTVPGELERVLIDEATLQKRVAELGNEIAQAYRGQRPILIGVLTGAFVFMADLIRHLPIELDVDFMAVSSYGQATVTSGVVRILKDLDRPIEGRDVLLVEDIIDSGLTLQYLLDVLRRRNPRSLRVVVLLRKQKPEAIQVPVDWVGFDIPDEFVVGYGLDAAGRFRNLPFIAVYRATK
;
A
#
# COMPACT_ATOMS: atom_id res chain seq x y z
N MET A 1 23.47 30.31 0.85
CA MET A 1 23.30 31.38 1.87
C MET A 1 21.87 31.91 2.01
N LEU A 2 21.26 32.57 1.03
CA LEU A 2 19.90 33.15 1.21
C LEU A 2 18.86 32.12 1.69
N ARG A 3 18.88 30.91 1.13
CA ARG A 3 18.00 29.82 1.54
C ARG A 3 18.32 29.27 2.94
N LEU A 4 19.59 29.34 3.35
CA LEU A 4 20.02 28.97 4.71
C LEU A 4 19.44 29.94 5.74
N LEU A 5 19.51 31.26 5.46
CA LEU A 5 18.94 32.30 6.33
C LEU A 5 17.41 32.21 6.45
N ARG A 6 16.74 31.64 5.45
CA ARG A 6 15.29 31.38 5.46
C ARG A 6 14.91 30.03 6.10
N GLY A 7 15.89 29.31 6.66
CA GLY A 7 15.65 28.01 7.31
C GLY A 7 15.21 26.90 6.36
N ALA A 8 15.63 26.96 5.09
CA ALA A 8 15.26 25.95 4.11
C ALA A 8 15.88 24.58 4.48
N GLY A 9 15.14 23.50 4.24
CA GLY A 9 15.65 22.13 4.40
C GLY A 9 16.64 21.74 3.30
N LEU A 10 17.08 20.48 3.29
CA LEU A 10 18.05 19.93 2.33
C LEU A 10 17.77 20.32 0.87
N ASP A 11 16.52 20.15 0.41
CA ASP A 11 16.12 20.51 -0.98
C ASP A 11 16.29 22.00 -1.29
N GLY A 12 16.16 22.85 -0.29
CA GLY A 12 16.43 24.28 -0.43
C GLY A 12 17.92 24.57 -0.41
N LEU A 13 18.69 23.91 0.46
CA LEU A 13 20.13 24.11 0.61
C LEU A 13 20.94 23.58 -0.58
N ALA A 14 20.42 22.59 -1.30
CA ALA A 14 20.93 22.05 -2.58
C ALA A 14 21.05 23.09 -3.72
N GLY A 15 20.73 24.36 -3.46
CA GLY A 15 21.01 25.45 -4.40
C GLY A 15 20.20 25.38 -5.71
N MET A 16 20.85 25.75 -6.80
CA MET A 16 20.30 25.67 -8.15
C MET A 16 20.86 24.43 -8.83
N ARG A 17 20.04 23.74 -9.62
CA ARG A 17 20.47 22.58 -10.42
C ARG A 17 20.85 23.00 -11.85
N PRO A 18 21.80 22.33 -12.53
CA PRO A 18 22.09 22.56 -13.94
C PRO A 18 20.87 22.34 -14.84
N LEU A 19 20.06 21.33 -14.53
CA LEU A 19 18.77 21.06 -15.17
C LEU A 19 17.68 21.05 -14.08
N THR A 20 16.57 21.72 -14.32
CA THR A 20 15.41 21.66 -13.43
C THR A 20 14.15 21.47 -14.25
N GLU A 21 13.41 20.41 -13.96
CA GLU A 21 12.06 20.24 -14.47
C GLU A 21 11.09 21.05 -13.62
N LEU A 22 10.29 21.89 -14.27
CA LEU A 22 9.31 22.75 -13.62
C LEU A 22 7.95 22.50 -14.26
N SER A 23 6.91 22.48 -13.44
CA SER A 23 5.52 22.57 -13.91
C SER A 23 5.07 24.01 -13.73
N VAL A 24 4.86 24.72 -14.83
CA VAL A 24 4.47 26.14 -14.80
C VAL A 24 2.96 26.25 -15.03
N PRO A 25 2.22 26.99 -14.17
CA PRO A 25 0.81 27.23 -14.39
C PRO A 25 0.61 28.11 -15.63
N LEU A 26 -0.36 27.75 -16.48
CA LEU A 26 -0.78 28.53 -17.64
C LEU A 26 -1.88 29.54 -17.32
N ASP A 27 -2.45 29.45 -16.11
CA ASP A 27 -3.52 30.33 -15.66
C ASP A 27 -3.38 30.66 -14.16
N PRO A 28 -3.90 31.82 -13.70
CA PRO A 28 -3.81 32.22 -12.30
C PRO A 28 -4.48 31.24 -11.32
N GLU A 29 -5.48 30.49 -11.80
CA GLU A 29 -6.23 29.53 -11.01
C GLU A 29 -5.53 28.16 -10.91
N HIS A 30 -4.35 28.01 -11.54
CA HIS A 30 -3.53 26.80 -11.54
C HIS A 30 -4.29 25.56 -12.05
N ARG A 31 -5.18 25.73 -13.05
CA ARG A 31 -5.95 24.62 -13.63
C ARG A 31 -5.19 23.87 -14.70
N ARG A 32 -4.27 24.53 -15.40
CA ARG A 32 -3.43 23.93 -16.45
C ARG A 32 -1.95 24.15 -16.18
N PHE A 33 -1.16 23.12 -16.44
CA PHE A 33 0.29 23.14 -16.27
C PHE A 33 0.99 22.69 -17.54
N VAL A 34 2.17 23.25 -17.78
CA VAL A 34 3.10 22.77 -18.82
C VAL A 34 4.42 22.39 -18.16
N PRO A 35 4.96 21.20 -18.46
CA PRO A 35 6.31 20.84 -18.06
C PRO A 35 7.32 21.65 -18.89
N ILE A 36 8.27 22.29 -18.23
CA ILE A 36 9.41 22.93 -18.86
C ILE A 36 10.71 22.39 -18.25
N GLN A 37 11.74 22.34 -19.08
CA GLN A 37 13.10 22.04 -18.64
C GLN A 37 13.91 23.33 -18.65
N LEU A 38 14.33 23.77 -17.47
CA LEU A 38 15.18 24.94 -17.30
C LEU A 38 16.65 24.50 -17.20
N LEU A 39 17.41 24.76 -18.26
CA LEU A 39 18.85 24.50 -18.35
C LEU A 39 19.66 25.74 -17.89
N ARG A 40 20.70 25.51 -17.09
CA ARG A 40 21.64 26.53 -16.58
C ARG A 40 23.08 26.13 -16.92
N PRO A 41 23.50 26.27 -18.20
CA PRO A 41 24.79 25.76 -18.67
C PRO A 41 26.00 26.45 -18.04
N LEU A 42 25.85 27.72 -17.61
CA LEU A 42 26.93 28.50 -17.00
C LEU A 42 26.98 28.39 -15.46
N LEU A 43 26.20 27.50 -14.85
CA LEU A 43 26.07 27.43 -13.39
C LEU A 43 27.40 27.11 -12.69
N THR A 44 28.22 26.24 -13.28
CA THR A 44 29.53 25.83 -12.76
C THR A 44 30.67 26.73 -13.24
N VAL A 45 30.40 27.66 -14.17
CA VAL A 45 31.41 28.53 -14.77
C VAL A 45 31.66 29.75 -13.90
N ARG A 46 32.92 29.99 -13.52
CA ARG A 46 33.30 31.14 -12.70
C ARG A 46 33.11 32.45 -13.47
N ARG A 47 32.74 33.51 -12.76
CA ARG A 47 32.58 34.86 -13.34
C ARG A 47 33.83 35.36 -14.06
N GLN A 48 35.01 35.09 -13.51
CA GLN A 48 36.30 35.45 -14.13
C GLN A 48 36.49 34.76 -15.49
N THR A 49 36.12 33.48 -15.60
CA THR A 49 36.14 32.73 -16.86
C THR A 49 35.19 33.35 -17.88
N ILE A 50 33.99 33.75 -17.45
CA ILE A 50 33.03 34.44 -18.33
C ILE A 50 33.62 35.78 -18.81
N GLN A 51 34.23 36.57 -17.92
CA GLN A 51 34.85 37.85 -18.28
C GLN A 51 36.03 37.68 -19.26
N ALA A 52 36.88 36.68 -19.04
CA ALA A 52 37.97 36.36 -19.96
C ALA A 52 37.45 35.94 -21.34
N ALA A 53 36.40 35.10 -21.38
CA ALA A 53 35.77 34.69 -22.63
C ALA A 53 35.15 35.88 -23.38
N LEU A 54 34.44 36.78 -22.68
CA LEU A 54 33.90 38.00 -23.28
C LEU A 54 35.00 38.88 -23.87
N SER A 55 36.12 39.03 -23.16
CA SER A 55 37.28 39.79 -23.65
C SER A 55 37.89 39.16 -24.91
N VAL A 56 38.04 37.84 -24.96
CA VAL A 56 38.55 37.13 -26.15
C VAL A 56 37.59 37.26 -27.34
N LEU A 57 36.28 37.27 -27.08
CA LEU A 57 35.24 37.42 -28.09
C LEU A 57 34.99 38.88 -28.51
N GLY A 58 35.65 39.85 -27.87
CA GLY A 58 35.43 41.28 -28.14
C GLY A 58 34.02 41.77 -27.77
N LEU A 59 33.37 41.13 -26.79
CA LEU A 59 32.01 41.46 -26.35
C LEU A 59 32.04 42.34 -25.09
N GLU A 60 31.32 43.47 -25.13
CA GLU A 60 31.15 44.35 -23.97
C GLU A 60 29.86 44.03 -23.19
N PRO A 61 29.96 43.61 -21.91
CA PRO A 61 28.77 43.33 -21.10
C PRO A 61 28.12 44.62 -20.58
N ILE A 62 26.79 44.69 -20.65
CA ILE A 62 26.02 45.76 -20.00
C ILE A 62 25.89 45.46 -18.50
N GLU A 63 26.33 46.39 -17.64
CA GLU A 63 26.10 46.30 -16.20
C GLU A 63 24.72 46.83 -15.82
N ASP A 64 23.83 45.94 -15.36
CA ASP A 64 22.54 46.34 -14.79
C ASP A 64 22.77 47.13 -13.47
N PRO A 65 22.33 48.40 -13.37
CA PRO A 65 22.51 49.25 -12.18
C PRO A 65 21.91 48.66 -10.90
N THR A 66 20.87 47.84 -11.01
CA THR A 66 20.22 47.20 -9.86
C THR A 66 21.14 46.23 -9.13
N ASN A 67 22.22 45.76 -9.77
CA ASN A 67 23.25 44.93 -9.15
C ASN A 67 24.00 45.61 -8.01
N ARG A 68 24.01 46.95 -8.00
CA ARG A 68 24.69 47.78 -7.00
C ARG A 68 23.76 48.11 -5.81
N SER A 69 22.44 47.99 -5.98
CA SER A 69 21.47 48.30 -4.93
C SER A 69 21.50 47.28 -3.78
N LEU A 70 21.68 47.75 -2.56
CA LEU A 70 21.64 46.93 -1.34
C LEU A 70 20.21 46.64 -0.84
N ALA A 71 19.18 47.21 -1.49
CA ALA A 71 17.78 46.94 -1.15
C ALA A 71 17.39 45.46 -1.41
N PHE A 72 18.15 44.75 -2.26
CA PHE A 72 17.95 43.34 -2.53
C PHE A 72 18.87 42.48 -1.66
N GLU A 73 18.31 41.56 -0.87
CA GLU A 73 19.05 40.65 0.03
C GLU A 73 20.21 39.92 -0.68
N ARG A 74 20.01 39.52 -1.95
CA ARG A 74 21.04 38.85 -2.76
C ARG A 74 22.29 39.71 -2.97
N ASN A 75 22.10 41.01 -3.17
CA ASN A 75 23.19 41.95 -3.40
C ASN A 75 23.90 42.25 -2.09
N LEU A 76 23.15 42.40 -1.00
CA LEU A 76 23.72 42.56 0.34
C LEU A 76 24.63 41.38 0.69
N VAL A 77 24.17 40.15 0.50
CA VAL A 77 24.98 38.94 0.74
C VAL A 77 26.24 38.96 -0.12
N ARG A 78 26.10 39.22 -1.43
CA ARG A 78 27.24 39.23 -2.36
C ARG A 78 28.27 40.32 -2.06
N GLN A 79 27.83 41.53 -1.73
CA GLN A 79 28.70 42.70 -1.59
C GLN A 79 29.24 42.91 -0.17
N ARG A 80 28.52 42.48 0.87
CA ARG A 80 28.93 42.71 2.26
C ARG A 80 29.29 41.45 3.02
N VAL A 81 28.60 40.33 2.76
CA VAL A 81 28.81 39.11 3.56
C VAL A 81 29.86 38.19 2.95
N MET A 82 29.82 37.97 1.63
CA MET A 82 30.79 37.10 0.97
C MET A 82 32.24 37.59 1.10
N PRO A 83 32.57 38.89 0.97
CA PRO A 83 33.94 39.36 1.17
C PRO A 83 34.45 39.08 2.59
N VAL A 84 33.62 39.32 3.61
CA VAL A 84 33.98 39.02 5.01
C VAL A 84 34.24 37.52 5.20
N LEU A 85 33.44 36.65 4.58
CA LEU A 85 33.68 35.20 4.63
C LEU A 85 35.01 34.80 3.96
N GLU A 86 35.35 35.43 2.84
CA GLU A 86 36.64 35.20 2.16
C GLU A 86 37.83 35.74 2.96
N GLU A 87 37.66 36.85 3.66
CA GLU A 87 38.68 37.39 4.59
C GLU A 87 38.90 36.45 5.78
N VAL A 88 37.82 35.88 6.34
CA VAL A 88 37.91 34.91 7.44
C VAL A 88 38.56 33.62 6.98
N ARG A 89 38.21 33.12 5.80
CA ARG A 89 38.80 31.92 5.19
C ARG A 89 38.80 32.06 3.68
N SER A 90 40.00 32.15 3.10
CA SER A 90 40.16 32.12 1.65
C SER A 90 39.58 30.82 1.07
N GLY A 91 38.76 30.95 0.03
CA GLY A 91 38.05 29.83 -0.60
C GLY A 91 36.71 29.49 0.06
N ALA A 92 36.16 30.36 0.90
CA ALA A 92 34.86 30.14 1.55
C ALA A 92 33.72 29.98 0.53
N ALA A 93 33.71 30.78 -0.55
CA ALA A 93 32.71 30.67 -1.61
C ALA A 93 32.76 29.32 -2.33
N GLU A 94 33.96 28.82 -2.62
CA GLU A 94 34.18 27.53 -3.27
C GLU A 94 33.76 26.38 -2.35
N THR A 95 34.13 26.45 -1.07
CA THR A 95 33.70 25.48 -0.05
C THR A 95 32.17 25.43 0.05
N LEU A 96 31.49 26.60 0.08
CA LEU A 96 30.03 26.67 0.13
C LEU A 96 29.37 26.11 -1.15
N ALA A 97 30.00 26.27 -2.31
CA ALA A 97 29.52 25.70 -3.57
C ALA A 97 29.66 24.18 -3.58
N GLN A 98 30.82 23.63 -3.17
CA GLN A 98 31.05 22.19 -3.05
C GLN A 98 30.08 21.53 -2.05
N VAL A 99 29.83 22.17 -0.91
CA VAL A 99 28.82 21.68 0.05
C VAL A 99 27.42 21.69 -0.56
N ALA A 100 27.06 22.73 -1.33
CA ALA A 100 25.77 22.78 -1.98
C ALA A 100 25.60 21.68 -3.05
N GLU A 101 26.66 21.37 -3.79
CA GLU A 101 26.71 20.27 -4.77
C GLU A 101 26.53 18.91 -4.09
N GLN A 102 27.29 18.61 -3.03
CA GLN A 102 27.12 17.38 -2.27
C GLN A 102 25.69 17.25 -1.68
N LEU A 103 25.14 18.35 -1.15
CA LEU A 103 23.76 18.36 -0.65
C LEU A 103 22.73 18.16 -1.76
N GLN A 104 23.06 18.51 -3.00
CA GLN A 104 22.21 18.27 -4.16
C GLN A 104 22.17 16.78 -4.49
N ASP A 105 23.32 16.11 -4.56
CA ASP A 105 23.40 14.66 -4.81
C ASP A 105 22.63 13.88 -3.74
N ASP A 106 22.82 14.22 -2.46
CA ASP A 106 22.09 13.60 -1.35
C ASP A 106 20.58 13.85 -1.45
N ALA A 107 20.17 15.07 -1.81
CA ALA A 107 18.77 15.43 -1.95
C ALA A 107 18.10 14.71 -3.12
N ASP A 108 18.81 14.55 -4.24
CA ASP A 108 18.32 13.89 -5.44
C ASP A 108 18.20 12.38 -5.19
N TYR A 109 19.19 11.74 -4.56
CA TYR A 109 19.09 10.33 -4.14
C TYR A 109 17.91 10.09 -3.18
N LEU A 110 17.74 10.95 -2.17
CA LEU A 110 16.60 10.85 -1.25
C LEU A 110 15.27 11.13 -1.94
N HIS A 111 15.24 11.94 -3.00
CA HIS A 111 14.05 12.18 -3.80
C HIS A 111 13.64 10.93 -4.57
N ASP A 112 14.60 10.23 -5.18
CA ASP A 112 14.35 9.01 -5.93
C ASP A 112 13.86 7.88 -5.03
N LEU A 113 14.52 7.65 -3.89
CA LEU A 113 14.05 6.72 -2.87
C LEU A 113 12.64 7.08 -2.36
N ALA A 114 12.34 8.38 -2.23
CA ALA A 114 11.01 8.81 -1.82
C ALA A 114 9.96 8.56 -2.91
N ARG A 115 10.30 8.68 -4.20
CA ARG A 115 9.41 8.35 -5.33
C ARG A 115 9.11 6.85 -5.37
N GLU A 116 10.09 6.00 -5.12
CA GLU A 116 9.89 4.55 -5.01
C GLU A 116 8.96 4.20 -3.85
N ALA A 117 9.25 4.73 -2.65
CA ALA A 117 8.39 4.54 -1.49
C ALA A 117 6.97 5.06 -1.75
N TYR A 118 6.85 6.24 -2.36
CA TYR A 118 5.59 6.87 -2.72
C TYR A 118 4.69 5.96 -3.56
N ARG A 119 5.23 5.33 -4.61
CA ARG A 119 4.48 4.40 -5.49
C ARG A 119 3.90 3.20 -4.75
N THR A 120 4.53 2.78 -3.66
CA THR A 120 4.09 1.61 -2.87
C THR A 120 3.16 1.99 -1.71
N ILE A 121 3.27 3.23 -1.22
CA ILE A 121 2.52 3.72 -0.05
C ILE A 121 1.23 4.38 -0.47
N VAL A 122 1.22 5.08 -1.61
CA VAL A 122 0.15 5.99 -2.01
C VAL A 122 -0.54 5.46 -3.26
N ARG A 123 -1.87 5.40 -3.20
CA ARG A 123 -2.74 5.15 -4.34
C ARG A 123 -3.79 6.24 -4.47
N PHE A 124 -4.29 6.47 -5.66
CA PHE A 124 -5.33 7.45 -5.91
C PHE A 124 -6.63 6.78 -6.32
N GLU A 125 -7.74 7.31 -5.80
CA GLU A 125 -9.08 6.97 -6.24
C GLU A 125 -9.90 8.26 -6.30
N ASP A 126 -10.44 8.56 -7.48
CA ASP A 126 -11.09 9.84 -7.79
C ASP A 126 -10.20 11.05 -7.43
N ALA A 127 -10.65 11.87 -6.48
CA ALA A 127 -9.96 13.06 -5.99
C ALA A 127 -9.36 12.84 -4.59
N PHE A 128 -8.99 11.60 -4.27
CA PHE A 128 -8.46 11.23 -2.96
C PHE A 128 -7.16 10.44 -3.09
N ALA A 129 -6.20 10.76 -2.23
CA ALA A 129 -5.00 9.97 -2.03
C ALA A 129 -5.18 9.07 -0.80
N ILE A 130 -4.92 7.78 -0.96
CA ILE A 130 -4.99 6.77 0.11
C ILE A 130 -3.58 6.28 0.41
N LEU A 131 -3.17 6.41 1.66
CA LEU A 131 -1.85 6.08 2.15
C LEU A 131 -1.93 4.83 3.04
N ASP A 132 -1.14 3.81 2.73
CA ASP A 132 -0.93 2.65 3.60
C ASP A 132 -0.10 3.07 4.83
N ARG A 133 -0.70 3.00 6.02
CA ARG A 133 -0.04 3.42 7.27
C ARG A 133 1.06 2.45 7.71
N ALA A 134 0.93 1.15 7.40
CA ALA A 134 1.93 0.16 7.79
C ALA A 134 3.22 0.36 6.99
N ARG A 135 3.10 0.49 5.66
CA ARG A 135 4.24 0.77 4.76
C ARG A 135 4.87 2.13 5.08
N PHE A 136 4.04 3.16 5.30
CA PHE A 136 4.54 4.48 5.70
C PHE A 136 5.35 4.45 7.01
N ARG A 137 4.92 3.67 8.01
CA ARG A 137 5.65 3.51 9.29
C ARG A 137 6.99 2.81 9.14
N GLN A 138 7.10 1.86 8.20
CA GLN A 138 8.34 1.14 7.92
C GLN A 138 9.35 1.99 7.14
N THR A 139 8.88 3.06 6.50
CA THR A 139 9.73 3.98 5.74
C THR A 139 10.53 4.91 6.65
N ALA A 140 11.79 5.18 6.28
CA ALA A 140 12.65 6.11 7.01
C ALA A 140 12.02 7.51 7.15
N ARG A 141 12.21 8.17 8.30
CA ARG A 141 11.63 9.50 8.60
C ARG A 141 11.99 10.57 7.57
N ALA A 142 13.18 10.49 6.96
CA ALA A 142 13.61 11.42 5.92
C ALA A 142 12.74 11.29 4.65
N LEU A 143 12.35 10.06 4.30
CA LEU A 143 11.52 9.77 3.13
C LEU A 143 10.04 10.05 3.41
N GLN A 144 9.55 9.78 4.63
CA GLN A 144 8.15 10.05 5.02
C GLN A 144 7.69 11.48 4.68
N ARG A 145 8.50 12.50 4.99
CA ARG A 145 8.17 13.90 4.68
C ARG A 145 8.08 14.14 3.17
N ARG A 146 9.00 13.54 2.40
CA ARG A 146 9.05 13.65 0.93
C ARG A 146 7.85 12.96 0.30
N VAL A 147 7.49 11.77 0.78
CA VAL A 147 6.29 11.03 0.35
C VAL A 147 5.04 11.88 0.55
N LEU A 148 4.83 12.47 1.73
CA LEU A 148 3.66 13.33 1.98
C LEU A 148 3.65 14.57 1.09
N GLN A 149 4.83 15.15 0.82
CA GLN A 149 4.94 16.31 -0.06
C GLN A 149 4.64 15.95 -1.53
N LEU A 150 5.05 14.77 -1.98
CA LEU A 150 4.69 14.22 -3.30
C LEU A 150 3.19 13.98 -3.39
N THR A 151 2.59 13.35 -2.36
CA THR A 151 1.14 13.10 -2.31
C THR A 151 0.33 14.36 -2.50
N VAL A 152 0.71 15.43 -1.82
CA VAL A 152 -0.03 16.69 -1.86
C VAL A 152 0.11 17.39 -3.20
N ARG A 153 1.27 17.27 -3.85
CA ARG A 153 1.49 17.82 -5.20
C ARG A 153 0.65 17.12 -6.26
N ASP A 154 0.60 15.79 -6.20
CA ASP A 154 -0.16 14.99 -7.14
C ASP A 154 -1.67 15.10 -6.88
N LEU A 155 -2.08 15.31 -5.62
CA LEU A 155 -3.49 15.43 -5.23
C LEU A 155 -4.12 16.78 -5.61
N VAL A 156 -3.37 17.88 -5.58
CA VAL A 156 -3.91 19.23 -5.76
C VAL A 156 -3.27 19.95 -6.93
N ASP A 157 -1.98 20.28 -6.80
CA ASP A 157 -1.23 20.88 -7.88
C ASP A 157 0.29 20.71 -7.67
N PRO A 158 1.08 20.61 -8.76
CA PRO A 158 2.52 20.32 -8.69
C PRO A 158 3.37 21.33 -7.92
N THR A 159 2.87 22.56 -7.73
CA THR A 159 3.61 23.66 -7.08
C THR A 159 3.34 23.74 -5.58
N TRP A 160 2.28 23.09 -5.10
CA TRP A 160 1.88 23.20 -3.72
C TRP A 160 2.89 22.56 -2.79
N THR A 161 3.27 23.30 -1.74
CA THR A 161 4.13 22.82 -0.67
C THR A 161 3.46 23.02 0.68
N LEU A 162 3.55 22.02 1.53
CA LEU A 162 3.07 22.13 2.90
C LEU A 162 4.10 22.85 3.76
N SER A 163 3.62 23.67 4.70
CA SER A 163 4.50 24.23 5.73
C SER A 163 5.12 23.10 6.57
N ARG A 164 6.30 23.37 7.15
CA ARG A 164 7.00 22.41 8.02
C ARG A 164 6.09 21.90 9.15
N GLU A 165 5.32 22.79 9.76
CA GLU A 165 4.37 22.45 10.82
C GLU A 165 3.30 21.46 10.34
N ARG A 166 2.66 21.73 9.20
CA ARG A 166 1.60 20.88 8.63
C ARG A 166 2.14 19.51 8.21
N ILE A 167 3.32 19.45 7.59
CA ILE A 167 3.96 18.18 7.22
C ILE A 167 4.25 17.35 8.47
N LEU A 168 4.72 17.97 9.55
CA LEU A 168 4.99 17.26 10.80
C LEU A 168 3.72 16.79 11.48
N ALA A 169 2.67 17.62 11.50
CA ALA A 169 1.36 17.24 12.03
C ALA A 169 0.77 16.05 11.26
N LEU A 170 0.79 16.11 9.93
CA LEU A 170 0.33 15.04 9.05
C LEU A 170 1.16 13.76 9.27
N SER A 171 2.48 13.85 9.24
CA SER A 171 3.38 12.71 9.46
C SER A 171 3.11 12.03 10.81
N ARG A 172 2.99 12.78 11.91
CA ARG A 172 2.65 12.24 13.23
C ARG A 172 1.27 11.58 13.24
N ALA A 173 0.29 12.18 12.58
CA ALA A 173 -1.07 11.64 12.50
C ALA A 173 -1.12 10.32 11.70
N VAL A 174 -0.41 10.24 10.58
CA VAL A 174 -0.31 8.99 9.80
C VAL A 174 0.44 7.91 10.59
N GLU A 175 1.56 8.25 11.22
CA GLU A 175 2.39 7.30 11.98
C GLU A 175 1.67 6.77 13.24
N ARG A 176 1.11 7.67 14.07
CA ARG A 176 0.64 7.35 15.43
C ARG A 176 -0.76 7.84 15.75
N GLY A 177 -1.40 8.56 14.82
CA GLY A 177 -2.74 9.11 15.03
C GLY A 177 -3.75 8.02 15.34
N ARG A 178 -4.67 8.35 16.25
CA ARG A 178 -5.82 7.51 16.53
C ARG A 178 -6.76 7.52 15.32
N PRO A 179 -7.49 6.43 15.05
CA PRO A 179 -8.55 6.43 14.06
C PRO A 179 -9.52 7.59 14.29
N ALA A 180 -10.04 8.16 13.20
CA ALA A 180 -10.85 9.38 13.15
C ALA A 180 -10.11 10.70 13.46
N THR A 181 -8.80 10.69 13.67
CA THR A 181 -8.01 11.94 13.68
C THR A 181 -8.16 12.63 12.33
N ARG A 182 -8.41 13.95 12.35
CA ARG A 182 -8.43 14.80 11.15
C ARG A 182 -7.32 15.84 11.22
N VAL A 183 -6.66 16.08 10.10
CA VAL A 183 -5.60 17.10 9.96
C VAL A 183 -5.95 18.02 8.80
N GLU A 184 -6.09 19.31 9.07
CA GLU A 184 -6.29 20.34 8.03
C GLU A 184 -4.96 20.64 7.34
N LEU A 185 -4.94 20.53 6.01
CA LEU A 185 -3.74 20.77 5.21
C LEU A 185 -3.78 22.14 4.50
N GLY A 186 -4.96 22.76 4.44
CA GLY A 186 -5.23 24.00 3.72
C GLY A 186 -5.81 23.75 2.33
N ARG A 187 -6.26 24.81 1.66
CA ARG A 187 -6.95 24.75 0.35
C ARG A 187 -8.17 23.81 0.35
N GLY A 188 -8.81 23.65 1.50
CA GLY A 188 -9.97 22.76 1.68
C GLY A 188 -9.61 21.27 1.64
N ILE A 189 -8.34 20.91 1.80
CA ILE A 189 -7.87 19.52 1.86
C ILE A 189 -7.64 19.12 3.31
N VAL A 190 -8.14 17.95 3.66
CA VAL A 190 -7.95 17.31 4.96
C VAL A 190 -7.37 15.92 4.79
N ALA A 191 -6.64 15.47 5.81
CA ALA A 191 -6.31 14.07 6.01
C ALA A 191 -7.23 13.47 7.08
N SER A 192 -7.77 12.28 6.83
CA SER A 192 -8.51 11.48 7.81
C SER A 192 -7.76 10.18 8.07
N ILE A 193 -7.48 9.90 9.34
CA ILE A 193 -6.71 8.73 9.77
C ILE A 193 -7.67 7.57 10.05
N GLY A 194 -7.56 6.48 9.27
CA GLY A 194 -8.20 5.20 9.53
C GLY A 194 -7.29 4.24 10.30
N TYR A 195 -7.71 3.00 10.50
CA TYR A 195 -6.91 2.00 11.21
C TYR A 195 -5.68 1.56 10.40
N THR A 196 -5.90 1.20 9.14
CA THR A 196 -4.88 0.69 8.20
C THR A 196 -4.42 1.75 7.21
N GLU A 197 -5.32 2.64 6.80
CA GLU A 197 -5.09 3.65 5.77
C GLU A 197 -5.29 5.06 6.32
N ALA A 198 -4.63 6.05 5.72
CA ALA A 198 -4.96 7.46 5.87
C ALA A 198 -5.44 8.00 4.51
N VAL A 199 -6.52 8.78 4.50
CA VAL A 199 -7.12 9.31 3.27
C VAL A 199 -6.98 10.82 3.26
N LEU A 200 -6.44 11.37 2.17
CA LEU A 200 -6.31 12.81 1.95
C LEU A 200 -7.23 13.22 0.79
N GLY A 201 -7.91 14.35 0.93
CA GLY A 201 -8.72 14.91 -0.15
C GLY A 201 -9.63 16.04 0.33
N PRO A 202 -10.58 16.47 -0.52
CA PRO A 202 -11.46 17.58 -0.22
C PRO A 202 -12.32 17.35 1.02
N ALA A 203 -12.28 18.27 1.97
CA ALA A 203 -12.98 18.20 3.25
C ALA A 203 -14.50 17.99 3.08
N ALA A 204 -15.10 18.68 2.10
CA ALA A 204 -16.53 18.58 1.82
C ALA A 204 -16.99 17.20 1.34
N ARG A 205 -16.09 16.36 0.81
CA ARG A 205 -16.43 15.06 0.19
C ARG A 205 -15.83 13.85 0.91
N ILE A 206 -14.87 14.06 1.82
CA ILE A 206 -14.11 12.96 2.41
C ILE A 206 -14.97 11.98 3.20
N GLU A 207 -16.02 12.46 3.89
CA GLU A 207 -16.89 11.60 4.66
C GLU A 207 -17.69 10.64 3.76
N ASN A 208 -18.35 11.18 2.73
CA ASN A 208 -19.09 10.36 1.77
C ASN A 208 -18.19 9.41 0.98
N PHE A 209 -16.94 9.81 0.73
CA PHE A 209 -15.95 8.93 0.12
C PHE A 209 -15.62 7.74 1.04
N LEU A 210 -15.32 7.99 2.31
CA LEU A 210 -15.03 6.95 3.30
C LEU A 210 -16.22 6.00 3.52
N LEU A 211 -17.44 6.52 3.54
CA LEU A 211 -18.66 5.71 3.68
C LEU A 211 -18.85 4.77 2.48
N ARG A 212 -18.64 5.27 1.25
CA ARG A 212 -18.74 4.45 0.03
C ARG A 212 -17.68 3.37 -0.05
N ARG A 213 -16.43 3.73 0.25
CA ARG A 213 -15.28 2.81 0.26
C ARG A 213 -15.39 1.72 1.32
N SER A 214 -16.13 1.97 2.39
CA SER A 214 -16.24 1.03 3.50
C SER A 214 -16.77 -0.34 3.09
N GLY A 215 -17.58 -0.41 2.03
CA GLY A 215 -18.20 -1.65 1.56
C GLY A 215 -19.26 -2.23 2.51
N TYR A 216 -19.48 -1.61 3.68
CA TYR A 216 -20.49 -2.05 4.65
C TYR A 216 -21.90 -1.73 4.16
N PRO A 217 -22.91 -2.53 4.51
CA PRO A 217 -24.28 -2.09 4.39
C PRO A 217 -24.49 -0.89 5.32
N LEU A 218 -25.05 0.20 4.82
CA LEU A 218 -25.32 1.39 5.63
C LEU A 218 -26.79 1.78 5.53
N LEU A 219 -27.31 2.24 6.67
CA LEU A 219 -28.63 2.80 6.84
C LEU A 219 -28.49 4.28 7.26
N GLU A 220 -29.50 5.09 6.97
CA GLU A 220 -29.49 6.48 7.40
C GLU A 220 -29.49 6.59 8.94
N PRO A 221 -28.66 7.48 9.53
CA PRO A 221 -28.60 7.67 10.97
C PRO A 221 -29.99 7.97 11.55
N GLY A 222 -30.38 7.24 12.60
CA GLY A 222 -31.65 7.42 13.28
C GLY A 222 -32.84 6.72 12.63
N ALA A 223 -32.65 6.02 11.50
CA ALA A 223 -33.71 5.24 10.89
C ALA A 223 -34.21 4.12 11.83
N VAL A 224 -35.52 3.91 11.83
CA VAL A 224 -36.21 2.85 12.58
C VAL A 224 -37.33 2.31 11.70
N ILE A 225 -37.20 1.04 11.32
CA ILE A 225 -38.08 0.40 10.34
C ILE A 225 -38.61 -0.89 10.96
N PRO A 226 -39.92 -0.99 11.26
CA PRO A 226 -40.53 -2.23 11.72
C PRO A 226 -40.39 -3.32 10.64
N LEU A 227 -39.95 -4.52 11.02
CA LEU A 227 -39.82 -5.64 10.09
C LEU A 227 -41.19 -6.24 9.76
N ARG A 228 -41.43 -6.52 8.48
CA ARG A 228 -42.63 -7.22 7.98
C ARG A 228 -42.21 -8.31 7.00
N SER A 229 -42.95 -9.41 6.98
CA SER A 229 -42.68 -10.52 6.08
C SER A 229 -42.77 -10.07 4.61
N GLY A 230 -41.82 -10.51 3.77
CA GLY A 230 -41.73 -10.12 2.36
C GLY A 230 -41.09 -8.75 2.10
N MET A 231 -40.67 -8.03 3.14
CA MET A 231 -40.06 -6.71 3.01
C MET A 231 -38.63 -6.78 2.45
N THR A 232 -38.27 -5.85 1.57
CA THR A 232 -36.88 -5.62 1.17
C THR A 232 -36.49 -4.17 1.44
N VAL A 233 -35.39 -3.97 2.15
CA VAL A 233 -34.83 -2.65 2.49
C VAL A 233 -33.54 -2.45 1.71
N ARG A 234 -33.50 -1.42 0.86
CA ARG A 234 -32.27 -1.02 0.17
C ARG A 234 -31.34 -0.31 1.16
N LEU A 235 -30.08 -0.71 1.14
CA LEU A 235 -29.00 -0.18 1.97
C LEU A 235 -27.92 0.42 1.06
N ALA A 236 -27.07 1.29 1.61
CA ALA A 236 -25.97 1.84 0.82
C ALA A 236 -24.98 0.74 0.40
N ASN A 237 -24.08 1.09 -0.52
CA ASN A 237 -23.01 0.22 -1.02
C ASN A 237 -23.51 -1.05 -1.75
N GLY A 238 -24.70 -0.97 -2.35
CA GLY A 238 -25.28 -2.06 -3.16
C GLY A 238 -25.82 -3.23 -2.34
N TRP A 239 -26.14 -2.98 -1.06
CA TRP A 239 -26.72 -3.99 -0.18
C TRP A 239 -28.24 -3.85 -0.13
N SER A 240 -28.90 -4.97 0.11
CA SER A 240 -30.33 -5.03 0.39
C SER A 240 -30.56 -6.03 1.52
N LEU A 241 -31.49 -5.74 2.41
CA LEU A 241 -31.89 -6.63 3.49
C LEU A 241 -33.28 -7.15 3.17
N VAL A 242 -33.40 -8.46 3.03
CA VAL A 242 -34.63 -9.19 2.70
C VAL A 242 -35.16 -9.84 3.96
N VAL A 243 -36.44 -9.60 4.26
CA VAL A 243 -37.15 -10.18 5.40
C VAL A 243 -38.04 -11.31 4.86
N HIS A 244 -37.61 -12.55 5.06
CA HIS A 244 -38.37 -13.71 4.60
C HIS A 244 -39.58 -13.97 5.50
N ARG A 245 -39.41 -13.79 6.80
CA ARG A 245 -40.44 -13.95 7.82
C ARG A 245 -40.17 -13.00 8.96
N ALA A 246 -41.19 -12.33 9.48
CA ALA A 246 -41.10 -11.53 10.70
C ALA A 246 -42.37 -11.64 11.54
N GLU A 247 -42.20 -11.72 12.86
CA GLU A 247 -43.28 -11.44 13.82
C GLU A 247 -43.54 -9.92 13.83
N GLU A 248 -44.73 -9.51 13.39
CA GLU A 248 -45.06 -8.09 13.26
C GLU A 248 -45.09 -7.39 14.62
N GLY A 249 -44.48 -6.20 14.69
CA GLY A 249 -44.49 -5.34 15.88
C GLY A 249 -43.39 -5.62 16.89
N ARG A 250 -42.62 -6.70 16.73
CA ARG A 250 -41.52 -7.07 17.65
C ARG A 250 -40.14 -6.61 17.17
N TRP A 251 -39.81 -6.89 15.91
CA TRP A 251 -38.47 -6.63 15.38
C TRP A 251 -38.37 -5.34 14.59
N PHE A 252 -37.25 -4.64 14.77
CA PHE A 252 -36.95 -3.40 14.06
C PHE A 252 -35.58 -3.46 13.41
N LEU A 253 -35.50 -3.04 12.15
CA LEU A 253 -34.26 -2.64 11.51
C LEU A 253 -33.98 -1.17 11.84
N ARG A 254 -32.86 -0.90 12.50
CA ARG A 254 -32.50 0.46 12.92
C ARG A 254 -30.99 0.66 13.01
N THR A 255 -30.57 1.90 13.23
CA THR A 255 -29.18 2.20 13.66
C THR A 255 -29.05 2.08 15.18
N ARG A 256 -27.80 2.11 15.68
CA ARG A 256 -27.52 2.04 17.11
C ARG A 256 -28.14 3.20 17.89
N ARG A 257 -28.44 2.95 19.17
CA ARG A 257 -28.88 3.93 20.17
C ARG A 257 -27.94 3.87 21.37
N ARG A 258 -27.88 4.98 22.11
CA ARG A 258 -27.09 5.05 23.34
C ARG A 258 -27.64 4.04 24.35
N GLY A 259 -26.78 3.17 24.89
CA GLY A 259 -27.16 2.15 25.86
C GLY A 259 -27.47 0.77 25.27
N ASP A 260 -27.51 0.63 23.94
CA ASP A 260 -27.74 -0.64 23.26
C ASP A 260 -26.79 -1.74 23.74
N ARG A 261 -27.34 -2.96 23.85
CA ARG A 261 -26.58 -4.17 24.13
C ARG A 261 -26.71 -5.15 22.97
N LEU A 262 -25.65 -5.92 22.70
CA LEU A 262 -25.60 -6.93 21.65
C LEU A 262 -25.72 -8.33 22.27
N MET A 263 -26.74 -9.08 21.85
CA MET A 263 -26.84 -10.51 22.08
C MET A 263 -25.91 -11.25 21.13
N ARG A 264 -25.08 -12.16 21.65
CA ARG A 264 -24.16 -12.96 20.83
C ARG A 264 -24.65 -14.41 20.75
N PRO A 265 -24.54 -15.07 19.59
CA PRO A 265 -24.88 -16.49 19.48
C PRO A 265 -24.13 -17.34 20.51
N GLY A 266 -24.85 -18.16 21.28
CA GLY A 266 -24.27 -19.04 22.30
C GLY A 266 -23.92 -18.38 23.64
N PHE A 267 -24.20 -17.09 23.83
CA PHE A 267 -23.99 -16.41 25.12
C PHE A 267 -25.32 -16.11 25.82
N ALA A 268 -25.35 -16.29 27.14
CA ALA A 268 -26.55 -16.06 27.95
C ALA A 268 -26.83 -14.57 28.25
N THR A 269 -25.82 -13.71 28.17
CA THR A 269 -25.95 -12.28 28.54
C THR A 269 -25.47 -11.35 27.43
N PRO A 270 -26.22 -10.27 27.13
CA PRO A 270 -25.85 -9.32 26.10
C PRO A 270 -24.77 -8.34 26.59
N VAL A 271 -23.80 -8.05 25.72
CA VAL A 271 -22.66 -7.16 25.99
C VAL A 271 -22.95 -5.73 25.54
N ARG A 272 -22.24 -4.72 26.06
CA ARG A 272 -22.41 -3.33 25.59
C ARG A 272 -21.98 -3.21 24.13
N LEU A 273 -22.90 -2.74 23.27
CA LEU A 273 -22.67 -2.66 21.82
C LEU A 273 -21.47 -1.76 21.48
N GLN A 274 -21.34 -0.62 22.15
CA GLN A 274 -20.23 0.31 21.93
C GLN A 274 -18.87 -0.36 22.16
N ASP A 275 -18.74 -1.13 23.24
CA ASP A 275 -17.47 -1.78 23.61
C ASP A 275 -17.14 -2.88 22.60
N TRP A 276 -18.16 -3.64 22.17
CA TRP A 276 -18.00 -4.64 21.12
C TRP A 276 -17.56 -4.03 19.78
N LEU A 277 -18.20 -2.95 19.31
CA LEU A 277 -17.83 -2.27 18.06
C LEU A 277 -16.40 -1.68 18.10
N VAL A 278 -15.92 -1.29 19.28
CA VAL A 278 -14.52 -0.85 19.46
C VAL A 278 -13.57 -2.03 19.31
N ASN A 279 -13.88 -3.17 19.93
CA ASN A 279 -13.05 -4.37 19.89
C ASN A 279 -12.96 -4.96 18.47
N GLU A 280 -14.07 -4.95 17.73
CA GLU A 280 -14.12 -5.31 16.31
C GLU A 280 -13.50 -4.24 15.38
N LYS A 281 -12.91 -3.19 15.95
CA LYS A 281 -12.21 -2.09 15.25
C LYS A 281 -13.08 -1.42 14.18
N ILE A 282 -14.39 -1.34 14.41
CA ILE A 282 -15.30 -0.67 13.50
C ILE A 282 -15.01 0.84 13.51
N PRO A 283 -14.77 1.49 12.35
CA PRO A 283 -14.58 2.93 12.24
C PRO A 283 -15.75 3.72 12.84
N SER A 284 -15.46 4.77 13.62
CA SER A 284 -16.48 5.53 14.35
C SER A 284 -17.56 6.15 13.44
N ASN A 285 -17.16 6.62 12.26
CA ASN A 285 -18.05 7.19 11.24
C ASN A 285 -19.05 6.18 10.65
N LEU A 286 -18.80 4.87 10.79
CA LEU A 286 -19.71 3.81 10.34
C LEU A 286 -20.67 3.36 11.43
N ARG A 287 -20.27 3.46 12.71
CA ARG A 287 -21.03 2.85 13.83
C ARG A 287 -22.46 3.36 13.94
N ASP A 288 -22.68 4.64 13.68
CA ASP A 288 -24.01 5.28 13.71
C ASP A 288 -24.87 4.97 12.48
N ARG A 289 -24.32 4.26 11.49
CA ARG A 289 -24.97 3.93 10.21
C ARG A 289 -25.13 2.43 9.97
N LEU A 290 -24.57 1.58 10.84
CA LEU A 290 -24.71 0.13 10.69
C LEU A 290 -26.18 -0.28 10.89
N PRO A 291 -26.77 -1.04 9.95
CA PRO A 291 -28.12 -1.59 10.09
C PRO A 291 -28.12 -2.73 11.11
N MET A 292 -29.05 -2.66 12.06
CA MET A 292 -29.16 -3.59 13.18
C MET A 292 -30.58 -4.10 13.30
N VAL A 293 -30.73 -5.43 13.47
CA VAL A 293 -32.01 -6.03 13.84
C VAL A 293 -32.05 -6.14 15.36
N ALA A 294 -33.07 -5.52 15.94
CA ALA A 294 -33.21 -5.37 17.38
C ALA A 294 -34.66 -5.62 17.84
N ASP A 295 -34.78 -6.09 19.08
CA ASP A 295 -36.01 -6.28 19.85
C ASP A 295 -35.80 -5.65 21.24
N ASP A 296 -36.75 -4.83 21.69
CA ASP A 296 -36.76 -4.17 23.02
C ASP A 296 -35.41 -3.66 23.55
N GLY A 297 -34.71 -2.83 22.76
CA GLY A 297 -33.42 -2.23 23.16
C GLY A 297 -32.20 -3.18 23.12
N VAL A 298 -32.41 -4.46 22.79
CA VAL A 298 -31.34 -5.44 22.55
C VAL A 298 -31.14 -5.63 21.05
N VAL A 299 -29.90 -5.48 20.60
CA VAL A 299 -29.47 -5.79 19.23
C VAL A 299 -29.14 -7.28 19.16
N TRP A 300 -29.68 -7.97 18.16
CA TRP A 300 -29.46 -9.41 17.97
C TRP A 300 -28.59 -9.71 16.75
N TRP A 301 -28.61 -8.82 15.76
CA TRP A 301 -27.82 -8.99 14.56
C TRP A 301 -27.44 -7.63 13.97
N ILE A 302 -26.22 -7.55 13.46
CA ILE A 302 -25.69 -6.35 12.82
C ILE A 302 -25.32 -6.75 11.39
N ALA A 303 -26.01 -6.15 10.42
CA ALA A 303 -25.80 -6.44 9.01
C ALA A 303 -24.34 -6.15 8.62
N GLY A 304 -23.69 -7.13 7.97
CA GLY A 304 -22.31 -7.03 7.52
C GLY A 304 -21.24 -7.30 8.58
N LEU A 305 -21.60 -7.59 9.84
CA LEU A 305 -20.67 -7.94 10.92
C LEU A 305 -20.91 -9.34 11.51
N GLY A 306 -21.28 -10.28 10.64
CA GLY A 306 -21.60 -11.66 11.02
C GLY A 306 -22.15 -12.44 9.81
N PRO A 307 -22.88 -13.54 10.05
CA PRO A 307 -23.48 -14.32 8.95
C PRO A 307 -24.45 -13.45 8.15
N GLN A 308 -24.55 -13.73 6.84
CA GLN A 308 -25.47 -12.99 5.95
C GLN A 308 -26.94 -13.26 6.28
N ARG A 309 -27.25 -14.41 6.90
CA ARG A 309 -28.60 -14.76 7.32
C ARG A 309 -28.69 -14.82 8.84
N PHE A 310 -29.75 -14.22 9.38
CA PHE A 310 -30.10 -14.23 10.79
C PHE A 310 -31.44 -14.93 10.97
N VAL A 311 -31.51 -15.79 12.00
CA VAL A 311 -32.73 -16.46 12.44
C VAL A 311 -32.90 -16.14 13.92
N ALA A 312 -34.00 -15.48 14.26
CA ALA A 312 -34.36 -15.13 15.61
C ALA A 312 -35.09 -16.28 16.33
N PRO A 313 -35.18 -16.26 17.69
CA PRO A 313 -35.82 -17.33 18.47
C PRO A 313 -37.30 -17.57 18.16
N ASP A 314 -38.02 -16.56 17.69
CA ASP A 314 -39.44 -16.60 17.28
C ASP A 314 -39.63 -17.10 15.83
N GLY A 315 -38.54 -17.43 15.14
CA GLY A 315 -38.56 -17.83 13.74
C GLY A 315 -38.56 -16.67 12.75
N THR A 316 -38.34 -15.42 13.19
CA THR A 316 -38.07 -14.29 12.28
C THR A 316 -36.77 -14.55 11.50
N VAL A 317 -36.82 -14.40 10.17
CA VAL A 317 -35.69 -14.69 9.26
C VAL A 317 -35.39 -13.46 8.43
N VAL A 318 -34.15 -12.99 8.54
CA VAL A 318 -33.62 -11.84 7.81
C VAL A 318 -32.35 -12.24 7.07
N GLU A 319 -32.19 -11.78 5.84
CA GLU A 319 -31.05 -12.09 4.99
C GLU A 319 -30.49 -10.81 4.37
N LEU A 320 -29.19 -10.59 4.52
CA LEU A 320 -28.45 -9.56 3.81
C LEU A 320 -28.06 -10.10 2.44
N ARG A 321 -28.42 -9.39 1.38
CA ARG A 321 -28.04 -9.69 0.00
C ARG A 321 -27.31 -8.51 -0.60
N ARG A 322 -26.41 -8.77 -1.52
CA ARG A 322 -25.87 -7.74 -2.39
C ARG A 322 -26.69 -7.77 -3.67
N SER A 323 -27.29 -6.65 -4.04
CA SER A 323 -28.06 -6.57 -5.29
C SER A 323 -27.08 -6.66 -6.48
N GLU A 324 -27.26 -7.67 -7.34
CA GLU A 324 -26.57 -7.79 -8.63
C GLU A 324 -26.96 -6.64 -9.58
N GLU A 325 -28.04 -5.92 -9.34
CA GLU A 325 -28.52 -4.76 -10.11
C GLU A 325 -27.82 -3.42 -9.81
N ALA A 326 -26.69 -3.43 -9.09
CA ALA A 326 -25.68 -2.39 -9.21
C ALA A 326 -24.59 -2.75 -10.24
N GLN A 327 -24.84 -3.74 -11.10
CA GLN A 327 -24.23 -3.83 -12.42
C GLN A 327 -24.84 -2.78 -13.35
N GLY A 328 -24.50 -1.54 -13.07
CA GLY A 328 -24.17 -0.56 -14.11
C GLY A 328 -22.70 -0.68 -14.51
N VAL A 329 -22.17 -1.91 -14.53
CA VAL A 329 -20.96 -2.32 -15.27
C VAL A 329 -21.19 -3.80 -15.59
N ASN A 330 -21.52 -4.07 -16.85
CA ASN A 330 -21.81 -5.37 -17.45
C ASN A 330 -21.31 -6.61 -16.69
N GLU A 331 -22.25 -7.52 -16.41
CA GLU A 331 -22.03 -8.95 -16.56
C GLU A 331 -21.47 -9.24 -17.95
N THR A 332 -20.15 -9.27 -18.00
CA THR A 332 -19.43 -10.08 -18.97
C THR A 332 -18.49 -10.93 -18.13
N VAL A 333 -18.77 -12.23 -18.01
CA VAL A 333 -17.65 -13.15 -18.08
C VAL A 333 -17.03 -12.91 -19.45
N ARG A 334 -15.92 -12.18 -19.47
CA ARG A 334 -14.83 -12.27 -20.45
C ARG A 334 -13.82 -11.17 -20.17
N THR A 335 -12.64 -11.61 -19.69
CA THR A 335 -11.37 -10.86 -19.63
C THR A 335 -11.37 -9.62 -18.74
N VAL A 336 -10.40 -9.52 -17.81
CA VAL A 336 -9.86 -8.21 -17.43
C VAL A 336 -9.42 -7.57 -18.75
N PRO A 337 -10.08 -6.51 -19.28
CA PRO A 337 -9.69 -5.99 -20.58
C PRO A 337 -8.30 -5.37 -20.44
N GLY A 338 -7.32 -6.06 -21.02
CA GLY A 338 -5.94 -5.58 -21.19
C GLY A 338 -4.86 -6.50 -20.62
N GLU A 339 -5.09 -7.15 -19.46
CA GLU A 339 -3.98 -7.72 -18.68
C GLU A 339 -3.99 -9.25 -18.47
N LEU A 340 -5.15 -9.92 -18.49
CA LEU A 340 -5.24 -11.39 -18.33
C LEU A 340 -5.68 -12.06 -19.64
N GLU A 341 -4.84 -12.93 -20.18
CA GLU A 341 -5.05 -13.59 -21.47
C GLU A 341 -6.02 -14.78 -21.38
N ARG A 342 -5.72 -15.75 -20.50
CA ARG A 342 -6.52 -16.96 -20.30
C ARG A 342 -6.32 -17.55 -18.91
N VAL A 343 -7.32 -18.26 -18.40
CA VAL A 343 -7.17 -19.10 -17.21
C VAL A 343 -6.31 -20.32 -17.60
N LEU A 344 -5.24 -20.57 -16.86
CA LEU A 344 -4.35 -21.70 -17.06
C LEU A 344 -4.78 -22.90 -16.20
N ILE A 345 -5.15 -22.65 -14.94
CA ILE A 345 -5.63 -23.65 -14.00
C ILE A 345 -6.81 -23.05 -13.25
N ASP A 346 -8.00 -23.62 -13.41
CA ASP A 346 -9.20 -23.19 -12.70
C ASP A 346 -9.18 -23.58 -11.21
N GLU A 347 -10.04 -22.94 -10.41
CA GLU A 347 -10.11 -23.13 -8.96
C GLU A 347 -10.40 -24.59 -8.56
N ALA A 348 -11.31 -25.28 -9.25
CA ALA A 348 -11.70 -26.64 -8.88
C ALA A 348 -10.54 -27.63 -9.13
N THR A 349 -9.87 -27.50 -10.28
CA THR A 349 -8.67 -28.27 -10.63
C THR A 349 -7.55 -28.01 -9.64
N LEU A 350 -7.34 -26.74 -9.27
CA LEU A 350 -6.33 -26.33 -8.32
C LEU A 350 -6.57 -26.96 -6.94
N GLN A 351 -7.77 -26.76 -6.37
CA GLN A 351 -8.10 -27.25 -5.03
C GLN A 351 -8.04 -28.77 -4.95
N LYS A 352 -8.47 -29.48 -6.01
CA LYS A 352 -8.33 -30.93 -6.10
C LYS A 352 -6.87 -31.37 -5.99
N ARG A 353 -5.96 -30.74 -6.73
CA ARG A 353 -4.54 -31.10 -6.70
C ARG A 353 -3.89 -30.78 -5.35
N VAL A 354 -4.27 -29.66 -4.72
CA VAL A 354 -3.78 -29.31 -3.37
C VAL A 354 -4.19 -30.36 -2.35
N ALA A 355 -5.41 -30.89 -2.43
CA ALA A 355 -5.87 -31.98 -1.58
C ALA A 355 -5.10 -33.29 -1.81
N GLU A 356 -4.81 -33.64 -3.07
CA GLU A 356 -3.96 -34.79 -3.42
C GLU A 356 -2.55 -34.65 -2.82
N LEU A 357 -1.91 -33.49 -3.01
CA LEU A 357 -0.60 -33.18 -2.42
C LEU A 357 -0.59 -33.29 -0.90
N GLY A 358 -1.63 -32.76 -0.24
CA GLY A 358 -1.78 -32.87 1.21
C GLY A 358 -1.77 -34.32 1.69
N ASN A 359 -2.48 -35.22 0.99
CA ASN A 359 -2.49 -36.64 1.33
C ASN A 359 -1.13 -37.32 1.08
N GLU A 360 -0.49 -37.05 -0.06
CA GLU A 360 0.85 -37.58 -0.40
C GLU A 360 1.90 -37.18 0.66
N ILE A 361 1.89 -35.91 1.06
CA ILE A 361 2.81 -35.35 2.05
C ILE A 361 2.51 -35.89 3.46
N ALA A 362 1.23 -35.97 3.85
CA ALA A 362 0.83 -36.52 5.13
C ALA A 362 1.24 -38.00 5.28
N GLN A 363 1.19 -38.77 4.19
CA GLN A 363 1.68 -40.14 4.18
C GLN A 363 3.21 -40.20 4.37
N ALA A 364 3.96 -39.32 3.72
CA ALA A 364 5.42 -39.27 3.85
C ALA A 364 5.90 -38.85 5.25
N TYR A 365 5.13 -38.02 5.95
CA TYR A 365 5.42 -37.57 7.31
C TYR A 365 4.58 -38.26 8.39
N ARG A 366 4.01 -39.43 8.10
CA ARG A 366 3.15 -40.15 9.05
C ARG A 366 3.88 -40.40 10.37
N GLY A 367 3.26 -39.99 11.48
CA GLY A 367 3.83 -40.13 12.83
C GLY A 367 4.98 -39.15 13.14
N GLN A 368 5.20 -38.15 12.28
CA GLN A 368 6.20 -37.09 12.48
C GLN A 368 5.49 -35.73 12.64
N ARG A 369 6.25 -34.73 13.10
CA ARG A 369 5.78 -33.34 13.24
C ARG A 369 6.71 -32.38 12.50
N PRO A 370 6.61 -32.30 11.16
CA PRO A 370 7.46 -31.44 10.36
C PRO A 370 7.19 -29.95 10.62
N ILE A 371 8.18 -29.10 10.33
CA ILE A 371 7.99 -27.66 10.22
C ILE A 371 7.85 -27.29 8.74
N LEU A 372 6.74 -26.66 8.39
CA LEU A 372 6.53 -26.12 7.06
C LEU A 372 7.04 -24.70 7.01
N ILE A 373 7.87 -24.40 6.02
CA ILE A 373 8.43 -23.08 5.80
C ILE A 373 7.84 -22.52 4.51
N GLY A 374 6.96 -21.52 4.62
CA GLY A 374 6.41 -20.83 3.46
C GLY A 374 7.34 -19.71 2.98
N VAL A 375 7.63 -19.67 1.69
CA VAL A 375 8.43 -18.59 1.09
C VAL A 375 7.52 -17.42 0.72
N LEU A 376 7.72 -16.29 1.39
CA LEU A 376 6.96 -15.07 1.15
C LEU A 376 7.46 -14.34 -0.09
N THR A 377 6.58 -13.71 -0.86
CA THR A 377 5.17 -13.41 -0.51
C THR A 377 4.12 -14.22 -1.26
N GLY A 378 4.49 -15.11 -2.17
CA GLY A 378 3.52 -15.80 -3.02
C GLY A 378 3.03 -17.15 -2.49
N ALA A 379 3.88 -17.91 -1.79
CA ALA A 379 3.53 -19.27 -1.34
C ALA A 379 2.47 -19.32 -0.22
N PHE A 380 2.14 -18.21 0.45
CA PHE A 380 1.26 -18.25 1.62
C PHE A 380 -0.17 -18.72 1.32
N VAL A 381 -0.70 -18.43 0.12
CA VAL A 381 -2.06 -18.87 -0.27
C VAL A 381 -2.05 -20.39 -0.45
N PHE A 382 -1.11 -20.90 -1.25
CA PHE A 382 -0.90 -22.33 -1.44
C PHE A 382 -0.66 -23.06 -0.12
N MET A 383 0.23 -22.52 0.72
CA MET A 383 0.53 -23.09 2.02
C MET A 383 -0.71 -23.14 2.93
N ALA A 384 -1.51 -22.07 2.97
CA ALA A 384 -2.72 -22.01 3.79
C ALA A 384 -3.76 -23.06 3.38
N ASP A 385 -3.88 -23.34 2.09
CA ASP A 385 -4.80 -24.36 1.58
C ASP A 385 -4.22 -25.78 1.80
N LEU A 386 -2.91 -25.96 1.56
CA LEU A 386 -2.21 -27.23 1.77
C LEU A 386 -2.31 -27.71 3.23
N ILE A 387 -2.10 -26.84 4.21
CA ILE A 387 -2.16 -27.23 5.64
C ILE A 387 -3.54 -27.73 6.07
N ARG A 388 -4.63 -27.30 5.41
CA ARG A 388 -5.99 -27.79 5.71
C ARG A 388 -6.19 -29.23 5.23
N HIS A 389 -5.35 -29.70 4.30
CA HIS A 389 -5.34 -31.06 3.76
C HIS A 389 -4.23 -31.94 4.33
N LEU A 390 -3.52 -31.50 5.38
CA LEU A 390 -2.49 -32.26 6.08
C LEU A 390 -3.03 -32.82 7.41
N PRO A 391 -3.58 -34.06 7.46
CA PRO A 391 -4.06 -34.68 8.70
C PRO A 391 -2.92 -35.19 9.59
N ILE A 392 -1.94 -34.33 9.90
CA ILE A 392 -0.79 -34.60 10.78
C ILE A 392 -0.52 -33.39 11.67
N GLU A 393 0.15 -33.59 12.80
CA GLU A 393 0.68 -32.45 13.58
C GLU A 393 1.82 -31.78 12.80
N LEU A 394 1.88 -30.45 12.82
CA LEU A 394 2.92 -29.68 12.15
C LEU A 394 3.19 -28.35 12.86
N ASP A 395 4.36 -27.77 12.59
CA ASP A 395 4.66 -26.37 12.88
C ASP A 395 4.70 -25.56 11.58
N VAL A 396 4.53 -24.24 11.69
CA VAL A 396 4.58 -23.31 10.54
C VAL A 396 5.56 -22.18 10.86
N ASP A 397 6.39 -21.84 9.88
CA ASP A 397 7.22 -20.64 9.87
C ASP A 397 7.29 -20.06 8.46
N PHE A 398 7.85 -18.87 8.31
CA PHE A 398 7.94 -18.16 7.04
C PHE A 398 9.33 -17.55 6.85
N MET A 399 9.84 -17.61 5.63
CA MET A 399 11.01 -16.85 5.21
C MET A 399 10.61 -15.86 4.13
N ALA A 400 11.25 -14.70 4.10
CA ALA A 400 11.11 -13.75 3.00
C ALA A 400 12.48 -13.46 2.41
N VAL A 401 12.58 -13.55 1.08
CA VAL A 401 13.80 -13.28 0.34
C VAL A 401 13.57 -12.24 -0.74
N SER A 402 14.59 -11.45 -1.06
CA SER A 402 14.60 -10.55 -2.21
C SER A 402 15.77 -10.89 -3.13
N SER A 403 15.48 -11.09 -4.42
CA SER A 403 16.49 -11.13 -5.48
C SER A 403 16.96 -9.71 -5.82
N TYR A 404 18.26 -9.48 -5.97
CA TYR A 404 18.77 -8.22 -6.56
C TYR A 404 18.27 -8.10 -8.01
N GLY A 405 17.59 -6.99 -8.32
CA GLY A 405 16.93 -6.78 -9.62
C GLY A 405 17.76 -5.99 -10.64
N GLN A 406 17.38 -6.16 -11.92
CA GLN A 406 17.66 -5.30 -13.10
C GLN A 406 18.84 -5.60 -14.04
N ALA A 407 19.33 -6.84 -14.13
CA ALA A 407 20.07 -7.26 -15.33
C ALA A 407 19.55 -8.62 -15.81
N THR A 408 19.56 -8.84 -17.12
CA THR A 408 19.03 -10.00 -17.86
C THR A 408 19.71 -11.34 -17.55
N VAL A 409 20.45 -11.44 -16.44
CA VAL A 409 20.99 -12.66 -15.85
C VAL A 409 20.94 -12.48 -14.34
N THR A 410 20.15 -13.30 -13.65
CA THR A 410 20.04 -13.33 -12.18
C THR A 410 21.41 -13.57 -11.56
N SER A 411 21.96 -12.57 -10.87
CA SER A 411 23.30 -12.62 -10.25
C SER A 411 23.44 -13.60 -9.07
N GLY A 412 22.43 -14.43 -8.78
CA GLY A 412 22.44 -15.45 -7.73
C GLY A 412 22.48 -14.92 -6.30
N VAL A 413 22.64 -13.61 -6.09
CA VAL A 413 22.69 -13.00 -4.75
C VAL A 413 21.28 -12.73 -4.25
N VAL A 414 20.81 -13.62 -3.38
CA VAL A 414 19.52 -13.52 -2.70
C VAL A 414 19.74 -12.99 -1.28
N ARG A 415 19.00 -11.94 -0.89
CA ARG A 415 19.03 -11.39 0.47
C ARG A 415 17.84 -11.90 1.27
N ILE A 416 18.09 -12.39 2.49
CA ILE A 416 17.04 -12.75 3.44
C ILE A 416 16.50 -11.45 4.09
N LEU A 417 15.22 -11.17 3.89
CA LEU A 417 14.49 -10.04 4.48
C LEU A 417 13.82 -10.42 5.81
N LYS A 418 13.30 -11.65 5.88
CA LYS A 418 12.82 -12.29 7.11
C LYS A 418 13.43 -13.69 7.18
N ASP A 419 14.07 -13.98 8.30
CA ASP A 419 14.56 -15.31 8.64
C ASP A 419 13.54 -16.06 9.53
N LEU A 420 13.79 -17.35 9.76
CA LEU A 420 12.98 -18.21 10.64
C LEU A 420 12.96 -17.70 12.07
N ASP A 421 11.79 -17.78 12.71
CA ASP A 421 11.60 -17.43 14.11
C ASP A 421 12.03 -18.59 15.04
N ARG A 422 12.08 -19.83 14.52
CA ARG A 422 12.44 -21.04 15.28
C ARG A 422 13.65 -21.77 14.68
N PRO A 423 14.51 -22.39 15.51
CA PRO A 423 15.57 -23.25 15.02
C PRO A 423 15.01 -24.50 14.36
N ILE A 424 15.68 -24.97 13.31
CA ILE A 424 15.29 -26.16 12.52
C ILE A 424 16.28 -27.32 12.65
N GLU A 425 17.29 -27.19 13.51
CA GLU A 425 18.27 -28.25 13.77
C GLU A 425 17.57 -29.53 14.25
N GLY A 426 17.86 -30.65 13.61
CA GLY A 426 17.25 -31.95 13.91
C GLY A 426 15.75 -32.06 13.59
N ARG A 427 15.14 -31.09 12.91
CA ARG A 427 13.73 -31.10 12.49
C ARG A 427 13.55 -31.62 11.07
N ASP A 428 12.40 -32.21 10.76
CA ASP A 428 11.98 -32.39 9.37
C ASP A 428 11.40 -31.09 8.86
N VAL A 429 11.90 -30.65 7.71
CA VAL A 429 11.55 -29.38 7.11
C VAL A 429 10.90 -29.64 5.77
N LEU A 430 9.72 -29.06 5.57
CA LEU A 430 9.06 -28.99 4.28
C LEU A 430 9.03 -27.53 3.80
N LEU A 431 9.84 -27.21 2.80
CA LEU A 431 9.82 -25.91 2.15
C LEU A 431 8.64 -25.85 1.17
N VAL A 432 7.80 -24.82 1.29
CA VAL A 432 6.60 -24.61 0.47
C VAL A 432 6.81 -23.37 -0.41
N GLU A 433 6.84 -23.59 -1.72
CA GLU A 433 7.09 -22.57 -2.74
C GLU A 433 5.89 -22.45 -3.70
N ASP A 434 5.63 -21.26 -4.22
CA ASP A 434 4.57 -21.03 -5.21
C ASP A 434 5.01 -21.41 -6.63
N ILE A 435 6.19 -20.99 -7.06
CA ILE A 435 6.67 -21.21 -8.43
C ILE A 435 8.18 -21.40 -8.52
N ILE A 436 8.59 -22.40 -9.30
CA ILE A 436 9.98 -22.54 -9.76
C ILE A 436 10.08 -22.01 -11.20
N ASP A 437 10.82 -20.92 -11.35
CA ASP A 437 11.16 -20.33 -12.64
C ASP A 437 12.57 -20.76 -13.11
N SER A 438 13.63 -20.09 -12.65
CA SER A 438 15.02 -20.49 -12.95
C SER A 438 15.59 -21.54 -11.98
N GLY A 439 14.99 -21.69 -10.80
CA GLY A 439 15.46 -22.56 -9.71
C GLY A 439 16.54 -21.95 -8.79
N LEU A 440 17.15 -20.82 -9.15
CA LEU A 440 18.27 -20.23 -8.38
C LEU A 440 17.89 -19.82 -6.96
N THR A 441 16.73 -19.18 -6.78
CA THR A 441 16.24 -18.78 -5.46
C THR A 441 16.00 -19.99 -4.56
N LEU A 442 15.39 -21.04 -5.12
CA LEU A 442 15.12 -22.27 -4.39
C LEU A 442 16.43 -22.97 -4.00
N GLN A 443 17.39 -23.08 -4.91
CA GLN A 443 18.71 -23.65 -4.62
C GLN A 443 19.42 -22.91 -3.48
N TYR A 444 19.42 -21.57 -3.53
CA TYR A 444 19.97 -20.75 -2.45
C TYR A 444 19.28 -21.03 -1.10
N LEU A 445 17.95 -21.06 -1.09
CA LEU A 445 17.18 -21.35 0.13
C LEU A 445 17.51 -22.74 0.69
N LEU A 446 17.61 -23.75 -0.17
CA LEU A 446 18.01 -25.09 0.24
C LEU A 446 19.42 -25.11 0.84
N ASP A 447 20.37 -24.39 0.26
CA ASP A 447 21.74 -24.32 0.77
C ASP A 447 21.81 -23.60 2.13
N VAL A 448 21.01 -22.54 2.33
CA VAL A 448 20.89 -21.87 3.63
C VAL A 448 20.27 -22.80 4.67
N LEU A 449 19.18 -23.49 4.33
CA LEU A 449 18.45 -24.34 5.26
C LEU A 449 19.24 -25.61 5.62
N ARG A 450 19.94 -26.24 4.66
CA ARG A 450 20.80 -27.41 4.92
C ARG A 450 21.90 -27.13 5.93
N ARG A 451 22.51 -25.93 5.87
CA ARG A 451 23.58 -25.52 6.81
C ARG A 451 23.10 -25.40 8.26
N ARG A 452 21.78 -25.41 8.50
CA ARG A 452 21.18 -25.41 9.85
C ARG A 452 20.91 -26.82 10.38
N ASN A 453 21.45 -27.85 9.71
CA ASN A 453 21.40 -29.25 10.09
C ASN A 453 19.99 -29.80 10.41
N PRO A 454 18.99 -29.62 9.52
CA PRO A 454 17.71 -30.28 9.68
C PRO A 454 17.86 -31.80 9.55
N ARG A 455 16.97 -32.57 10.19
CA ARG A 455 16.90 -34.03 10.05
C ARG A 455 16.56 -34.44 8.62
N SER A 456 15.64 -33.71 8.00
CA SER A 456 15.32 -33.86 6.58
C SER A 456 14.90 -32.50 6.02
N LEU A 457 15.15 -32.28 4.73
CA LEU A 457 14.72 -31.08 4.01
C LEU A 457 14.13 -31.50 2.67
N ARG A 458 12.82 -31.30 2.52
CA ARG A 458 12.05 -31.62 1.31
C ARG A 458 11.35 -30.38 0.78
N VAL A 459 10.93 -30.42 -0.49
CA VAL A 459 10.31 -29.29 -1.18
C VAL A 459 8.98 -29.71 -1.79
N VAL A 460 7.96 -28.88 -1.57
CA VAL A 460 6.74 -28.89 -2.37
C VAL A 460 6.62 -27.55 -3.09
N VAL A 461 6.37 -27.59 -4.40
CA VAL A 461 6.10 -26.42 -5.23
C VAL A 461 4.71 -26.53 -5.84
N LEU A 462 3.96 -25.43 -5.88
CA LEU A 462 2.71 -25.41 -6.62
C LEU A 462 2.94 -25.47 -8.13
N LEU A 463 3.78 -24.60 -8.69
CA LEU A 463 4.04 -24.52 -10.13
C LEU A 463 5.50 -24.75 -10.48
N ARG A 464 5.76 -25.56 -11.50
CA ARG A 464 7.09 -25.70 -12.11
C ARG A 464 7.04 -25.30 -13.57
N LYS A 465 7.80 -24.27 -13.95
CA LYS A 465 7.92 -23.87 -15.35
C LYS A 465 8.80 -24.84 -16.13
N GLN A 466 8.33 -25.25 -17.29
CA GLN A 466 9.12 -26.04 -18.22
C GLN A 466 10.09 -25.13 -18.99
N LYS A 467 11.31 -24.97 -18.45
CA LYS A 467 12.41 -24.20 -19.04
C LYS A 467 13.63 -25.08 -19.30
N PRO A 468 14.15 -25.17 -20.53
CA PRO A 468 15.37 -25.91 -20.83
C PRO A 468 16.60 -25.40 -20.05
N GLU A 469 16.67 -24.10 -19.78
CA GLU A 469 17.80 -23.44 -19.12
C GLU A 469 17.70 -23.39 -17.58
N ALA A 470 16.61 -23.88 -16.98
CA ALA A 470 16.45 -23.87 -15.54
C ALA A 470 17.42 -24.84 -14.86
N ILE A 471 17.95 -24.45 -13.70
CA ILE A 471 18.80 -25.35 -12.91
C ILE A 471 17.95 -26.47 -12.32
N GLN A 472 18.49 -27.68 -12.30
CA GLN A 472 17.82 -28.82 -11.66
C GLN A 472 17.96 -28.71 -10.15
N VAL A 473 16.85 -28.46 -9.48
CA VAL A 473 16.75 -28.44 -8.03
C VAL A 473 15.90 -29.63 -7.59
N PRO A 474 16.29 -30.38 -6.54
CA PRO A 474 15.47 -31.49 -6.05
C PRO A 474 14.14 -30.95 -5.51
N VAL A 475 13.05 -31.48 -6.05
CA VAL A 475 11.67 -31.18 -5.65
C VAL A 475 10.95 -32.51 -5.43
N ASP A 476 10.42 -32.70 -4.23
CA ASP A 476 9.75 -33.94 -3.83
C ASP A 476 8.31 -33.99 -4.35
N TRP A 477 7.63 -32.84 -4.38
CA TRP A 477 6.24 -32.74 -4.83
C TRP A 477 6.01 -31.52 -5.71
N VAL A 478 5.29 -31.73 -6.82
CA VAL A 478 4.91 -30.70 -7.78
C VAL A 478 3.40 -30.69 -7.92
N GLY A 479 2.79 -29.51 -7.78
CA GLY A 479 1.37 -29.31 -8.07
C GLY A 479 1.11 -29.46 -9.57
N PHE A 480 1.68 -28.57 -10.37
CA PHE A 480 1.49 -28.51 -11.81
C PHE A 480 2.79 -28.15 -12.55
N ASP A 481 3.05 -28.87 -13.64
CA ASP A 481 3.99 -28.44 -14.66
C ASP A 481 3.28 -27.50 -15.64
N ILE A 482 3.84 -26.31 -15.84
CA ILE A 482 3.26 -25.26 -16.70
C ILE A 482 4.25 -24.83 -17.80
N PRO A 483 3.76 -24.35 -18.96
CA PRO A 483 4.63 -23.71 -19.95
C PRO A 483 5.32 -22.48 -19.37
N ASP A 484 6.39 -22.00 -20.01
CA ASP A 484 7.02 -20.72 -19.65
C ASP A 484 6.15 -19.52 -20.05
N GLU A 485 5.08 -19.33 -19.29
CA GLU A 485 4.19 -18.18 -19.39
C GLU A 485 4.30 -17.37 -18.10
N PHE A 486 4.07 -16.06 -18.20
CA PHE A 486 3.99 -15.22 -17.01
C PHE A 486 2.59 -15.38 -16.40
N VAL A 487 2.51 -15.88 -15.18
CA VAL A 487 1.25 -16.30 -14.53
C VAL A 487 1.00 -15.51 -13.25
N VAL A 488 -0.28 -15.27 -12.96
CA VAL A 488 -0.75 -14.57 -11.76
C VAL A 488 -1.96 -15.29 -11.16
N GLY A 489 -2.28 -14.98 -9.91
CA GLY A 489 -3.38 -15.63 -9.20
C GLY A 489 -2.92 -16.66 -8.18
N TYR A 490 -3.78 -16.97 -7.23
CA TYR A 490 -3.54 -17.94 -6.17
C TYR A 490 -2.22 -17.69 -5.41
N GLY A 491 -2.02 -16.45 -4.98
CA GLY A 491 -0.78 -16.02 -4.31
C GLY A 491 0.25 -15.38 -5.25
N LEU A 492 0.27 -15.70 -6.54
CA LEU A 492 1.18 -15.11 -7.54
C LEU A 492 0.73 -13.71 -7.96
N ASP A 493 1.67 -12.82 -8.26
CA ASP A 493 1.38 -11.41 -8.55
C ASP A 493 2.02 -10.84 -9.81
N ALA A 494 1.39 -9.77 -10.30
CA ALA A 494 2.03 -8.78 -11.15
C ALA A 494 1.93 -7.41 -10.47
N ALA A 495 3.07 -6.80 -10.14
CA ALA A 495 3.14 -5.50 -9.45
C ALA A 495 2.27 -5.43 -8.17
N GLY A 496 2.21 -6.52 -7.40
CA GLY A 496 1.43 -6.64 -6.17
C GLY A 496 -0.08 -6.86 -6.36
N ARG A 497 -0.56 -7.01 -7.60
CA ARG A 497 -1.97 -7.28 -7.94
C ARG A 497 -2.20 -8.78 -8.18
N PHE A 498 -3.47 -9.17 -8.29
CA PHE A 498 -3.93 -10.51 -8.72
C PHE A 498 -3.71 -11.69 -7.77
N ARG A 499 -2.93 -11.56 -6.68
CA ARG A 499 -2.73 -12.64 -5.68
C ARG A 499 -4.03 -13.26 -5.16
N ASN A 500 -5.11 -12.48 -5.13
CA ASN A 500 -6.41 -12.86 -4.59
C ASN A 500 -7.32 -13.61 -5.57
N LEU A 501 -6.88 -13.86 -6.82
CA LEU A 501 -7.66 -14.70 -7.74
C LEU A 501 -7.64 -16.14 -7.23
N PRO A 502 -8.77 -16.86 -7.22
CA PRO A 502 -8.83 -18.24 -6.72
C PRO A 502 -8.33 -19.28 -7.73
N PHE A 503 -7.87 -18.82 -8.90
CA PHE A 503 -7.35 -19.62 -10.00
C PHE A 503 -6.03 -19.01 -10.50
N ILE A 504 -5.33 -19.73 -11.38
CA ILE A 504 -4.09 -19.26 -12.01
C ILE A 504 -4.37 -18.88 -13.46
N ALA A 505 -3.93 -17.70 -13.88
CA ALA A 505 -4.13 -17.17 -15.22
C ALA A 505 -2.84 -16.64 -15.84
N VAL A 506 -2.77 -16.67 -17.16
CA VAL A 506 -1.69 -16.07 -17.96
C VAL A 506 -1.90 -14.56 -18.00
N TYR A 507 -0.84 -13.82 -17.71
CA TYR A 507 -0.80 -12.36 -17.72
C TYR A 507 -0.01 -11.84 -18.92
N ARG A 508 -0.59 -10.89 -19.66
CA ARG A 508 0.10 -10.10 -20.68
C ARG A 508 -0.05 -8.62 -20.35
N ALA A 509 1.06 -7.92 -20.18
CA ALA A 509 1.02 -6.46 -20.12
C ALA A 509 0.56 -5.91 -21.49
N THR A 510 -0.54 -5.16 -21.52
CA THR A 510 -0.83 -4.27 -22.65
C THR A 510 0.30 -3.25 -22.76
N LYS A 511 0.95 -3.20 -23.93
CA LYS A 511 1.99 -2.22 -24.28
C LYS A 511 1.44 -0.79 -24.33
#